data_AF-A0A958IC03-F1
#
_entry.id   AF-A0A958IC03-F1
#
_cell.length_a   1.000
_cell.length_b   1.000
_cell.length_c   1.000
_cell.angle_alpha   90.00
_cell.angle_beta   90.00
_cell.angle_gamma   90.00
#
_symmetry.space_group_name_H-M   'P 1'
#
loop_
_entity.id
_entity.type
_entity.pdbx_description
1 polymer ?
#
loop_
_entity_poly.entity_id
_entity_poly.type
_entity_poly.pdbx_seq_one_letter_code
_entity_poly.pdbx_strand_id
1 'polypeptide(L)'
;YALVFDEGQPLVINDPVYLRRHFYAAMSPVMKAYFDQFELERKQPFAADGALLMPLPDIAARLIFWEKFVDAHPGFILMEEASLTYSYYVLVLLIGMDNSPAFDYQNQTLRKNFRDVYQLVVSKYPGSSSAAIFQEYLKLLRSSGWKQTEQVDEFVRQFAIL
;
A
#
# COMPACT_ATOMS: atom_id res chain seq x y z
N TYR A 1 21.94 3.20 -12.32
CA TYR A 1 20.82 4.16 -12.37
C TYR A 1 20.22 4.12 -13.76
N ALA A 2 18.91 4.31 -13.88
CA ALA A 2 18.18 4.44 -15.15
C ALA A 2 17.43 5.77 -15.18
N LEU A 3 17.17 6.29 -16.37
CA LEU A 3 16.29 7.43 -16.58
C LEU A 3 14.90 6.91 -16.92
N VAL A 4 13.90 7.35 -16.16
CA VAL A 4 12.49 7.16 -16.51
C VAL A 4 11.83 8.51 -16.64
N PHE A 5 10.85 8.62 -17.53
CA PHE A 5 10.01 9.80 -17.64
C PHE A 5 8.71 9.51 -16.91
N ASP A 6 8.45 10.31 -15.88
CA ASP A 6 7.20 10.28 -15.12
C ASP A 6 6.65 11.71 -15.05
N GLU A 7 5.36 11.87 -15.32
CA GLU A 7 4.67 13.18 -15.37
C GLU A 7 5.43 14.29 -16.14
N GLY A 8 6.14 13.93 -17.22
CA GLY A 8 6.89 14.86 -18.06
C GLY A 8 8.27 15.28 -17.51
N GLN A 9 8.73 14.69 -16.40
CA GLN A 9 10.06 14.93 -15.84
C GLN A 9 10.97 13.70 -15.94
N PRO A 10 12.26 13.88 -16.27
CA PRO A 10 13.23 12.80 -16.18
C PRO A 10 13.59 12.54 -14.71
N LEU A 11 13.30 11.35 -14.23
CA LEU A 11 13.69 10.86 -12.91
C LEU A 11 14.87 9.90 -13.03
N VAL A 12 15.89 10.11 -12.19
CA VAL A 12 16.99 9.15 -12.00
C VAL A 12 16.56 8.14 -10.96
N ILE A 13 16.39 6.90 -11.38
CA ILE A 13 15.97 5.81 -10.51
C ILE A 13 17.09 4.78 -10.36
N ASN A 14 17.04 4.02 -9.27
CA ASN A 14 17.78 2.77 -9.18
C ASN A 14 17.33 1.86 -10.33
N ASP A 15 18.29 1.28 -11.06
CA ASP A 15 17.99 0.34 -12.15
C ASP A 15 17.91 -1.07 -11.56
N PRO A 16 16.70 -1.64 -11.38
CA PRO A 16 16.57 -2.96 -10.77
C PRO A 16 17.18 -4.07 -11.63
N VAL A 17 17.24 -3.93 -12.96
CA VAL A 17 17.88 -4.91 -13.85
C VAL A 17 19.39 -4.91 -13.61
N TYR A 18 19.99 -3.72 -13.55
CA TYR A 18 21.41 -3.58 -13.21
C TYR A 18 21.73 -4.11 -11.81
N LEU A 19 20.95 -3.70 -10.80
CA LEU A 19 21.15 -4.15 -9.42
C LEU A 19 21.01 -5.67 -9.30
N ARG A 20 20.02 -6.26 -9.97
CA ARG A 20 19.85 -7.71 -9.99
C ARG A 20 21.06 -8.40 -10.60
N ARG A 21 21.49 -7.94 -11.78
CA ARG A 21 22.61 -8.55 -12.53
C ARG A 21 23.93 -8.51 -11.78
N HIS A 22 24.21 -7.42 -11.07
CA HIS A 22 25.54 -7.18 -10.50
C HIS A 22 25.65 -7.43 -9.00
N PHE A 23 24.56 -7.30 -8.24
CA PHE A 23 24.62 -7.32 -6.77
C PHE A 23 23.73 -8.38 -6.12
N TYR A 24 22.69 -8.88 -6.80
CA TYR A 24 21.73 -9.83 -6.19
C TYR A 24 22.40 -11.06 -5.60
N ALA A 25 23.39 -11.64 -6.29
CA ALA A 25 24.11 -12.82 -5.78
C ALA A 25 24.75 -12.57 -4.41
N ALA A 26 25.27 -11.36 -4.17
CA ALA A 26 25.95 -10.95 -2.94
C ALA A 26 24.99 -10.45 -1.84
N MET A 27 23.70 -10.26 -2.14
CA MET A 27 22.71 -9.81 -1.16
C MET A 27 22.44 -10.89 -0.10
N SER A 28 22.23 -10.45 1.14
CA SER A 28 21.72 -11.31 2.20
C SER A 28 20.32 -11.84 1.84
N PRO A 29 19.86 -12.95 2.43
CA PRO A 29 18.51 -13.47 2.19
C PRO A 29 17.40 -12.43 2.42
N VAL A 30 17.51 -11.63 3.49
CA VAL A 30 16.54 -10.58 3.82
C VAL A 30 16.53 -9.48 2.76
N MET A 31 17.71 -9.04 2.30
CA MET A 31 17.82 -8.06 1.22
C MET A 31 17.27 -8.59 -0.11
N LYS A 32 17.43 -9.88 -0.41
CA LYS A 32 16.82 -10.51 -1.59
C LYS A 32 15.30 -10.47 -1.52
N ALA A 33 14.70 -10.83 -0.38
CA ALA A 33 13.25 -10.78 -0.20
C ALA A 33 12.68 -9.36 -0.39
N TYR A 34 13.33 -8.35 0.19
CA TYR A 34 13.00 -6.94 -0.04
C TYR A 34 13.09 -6.58 -1.53
N PHE A 35 14.24 -6.90 -2.14
CA PHE A 35 14.53 -6.51 -3.52
C PHE A 35 13.60 -7.20 -4.53
N ASP A 36 13.25 -8.47 -4.30
CA ASP A 36 12.34 -9.24 -5.14
C ASP A 36 10.95 -8.62 -5.15
N GLN A 37 10.43 -8.23 -3.97
CA GLN A 37 9.16 -7.50 -3.89
C GLN A 37 9.27 -6.13 -4.53
N PHE A 38 10.29 -5.34 -4.20
CA PHE A 38 10.51 -4.02 -4.77
C PHE A 38 10.52 -4.06 -6.30
N GLU A 39 11.28 -4.99 -6.90
CA GLU A 39 11.32 -5.12 -8.36
C GLU A 39 9.98 -5.57 -8.96
N LEU A 40 9.26 -6.49 -8.31
CA LEU A 40 7.92 -6.89 -8.74
C LEU A 40 6.98 -5.69 -8.82
N GLU A 41 6.97 -4.86 -7.77
CA GLU A 41 6.10 -3.68 -7.69
C GLU A 41 6.46 -2.62 -8.74
N ARG A 42 7.73 -2.50 -9.11
CA ARG A 42 8.14 -1.61 -10.21
C ARG A 42 7.74 -2.12 -11.59
N LYS A 43 7.79 -3.43 -11.81
CA LYS A 43 7.32 -4.05 -13.07
C LYS A 43 5.80 -4.03 -13.19
N GLN A 44 5.11 -3.97 -12.05
CA GLN A 44 3.66 -4.00 -11.96
C GLN A 44 3.21 -2.88 -11.02
N PRO A 45 3.29 -1.60 -11.45
CA PRO A 45 2.85 -0.48 -10.62
C PRO A 45 1.38 -0.65 -10.25
N PHE A 46 1.03 -0.35 -8.99
CA PHE A 46 -0.37 -0.45 -8.56
C PHE A 46 -1.19 0.77 -8.97
N ALA A 47 -0.54 1.90 -9.29
CA ALA A 47 -1.18 3.13 -9.74
C ALA A 47 -0.31 3.88 -10.77
N ALA A 48 -0.96 4.69 -11.60
CA ALA A 48 -0.34 5.70 -12.46
C ALA A 48 -1.33 6.84 -12.70
N ASP A 49 -0.85 8.08 -12.79
CA ASP A 49 -1.68 9.29 -12.99
C ASP A 49 -2.88 9.33 -12.03
N GLY A 50 -2.62 9.08 -10.74
CA GLY A 50 -3.65 9.04 -9.69
C GLY A 50 -4.71 7.93 -9.82
N ALA A 51 -4.58 6.99 -10.77
CA ALA A 51 -5.54 5.89 -10.96
C ALA A 51 -4.95 4.55 -10.51
N LEU A 52 -5.73 3.75 -9.77
CA LEU A 52 -5.41 2.36 -9.47
C LEU A 52 -5.41 1.53 -10.76
N LEU A 53 -4.27 0.92 -11.07
CA LEU A 53 -4.07 0.01 -12.21
C LEU A 53 -4.26 -1.47 -11.84
N MET A 54 -4.31 -1.76 -10.53
CA MET A 54 -4.33 -3.10 -9.97
C MET A 54 -5.60 -3.34 -9.15
N PRO A 55 -6.18 -4.56 -9.16
CA PRO A 55 -7.28 -4.89 -8.27
C PRO A 55 -6.92 -4.70 -6.79
N LEU A 56 -7.84 -4.14 -6.01
CA LEU A 56 -7.65 -3.91 -4.57
C LEU A 56 -7.20 -5.15 -3.78
N PRO A 57 -7.69 -6.39 -4.05
CA PRO A 57 -7.18 -7.59 -3.38
C PRO A 57 -5.68 -7.83 -3.56
N ASP A 58 -5.12 -7.46 -4.71
CA ASP A 58 -3.69 -7.61 -4.98
C ASP A 58 -2.87 -6.52 -4.27
N ILE A 59 -3.41 -5.30 -4.19
CA ILE A 59 -2.85 -4.22 -3.36
C ILE A 59 -2.84 -4.63 -1.88
N ALA A 60 -3.92 -5.23 -1.39
CA ALA A 60 -3.98 -5.79 -0.04
C ALA A 60 -3.00 -6.94 0.19
N ALA A 61 -2.68 -7.73 -0.84
CA ALA A 61 -1.63 -8.74 -0.72
C ALA A 61 -0.24 -8.09 -0.56
N ARG A 62 0.04 -6.99 -1.26
CA ARG A 62 1.29 -6.22 -1.09
C ARG A 62 1.39 -5.57 0.28
N LEU A 63 0.30 -4.97 0.77
CA LEU A 63 0.21 -4.48 2.15
C LEU A 63 0.66 -5.55 3.15
N ILE A 64 0.09 -6.76 3.04
CA ILE A 64 0.38 -7.85 3.98
C ILE A 64 1.79 -8.41 3.82
N PHE A 65 2.36 -8.37 2.62
CA PHE A 65 3.79 -8.66 2.44
C PHE A 65 4.62 -7.68 3.26
N TRP A 66 4.39 -6.37 3.11
CA TRP A 66 5.17 -5.35 3.79
C TRP A 66 5.00 -5.40 5.29
N GLU A 67 3.78 -5.61 5.81
CA GLU A 67 3.52 -5.85 7.24
C GLU A 67 4.41 -6.98 7.79
N LYS A 68 4.35 -8.16 7.15
CA LYS A 68 5.12 -9.32 7.60
C LYS A 68 6.62 -9.09 7.49
N PHE A 69 7.06 -8.37 6.45
CA PHE A 69 8.46 -8.07 6.25
C PHE A 69 9.00 -7.17 7.36
N VAL A 70 8.29 -6.09 7.71
CA VAL A 70 8.73 -5.17 8.76
C VAL A 70 8.71 -5.85 10.13
N ASP A 71 7.67 -6.63 10.43
CA ASP A 71 7.54 -7.36 11.70
C ASP A 71 8.64 -8.41 11.88
N ALA A 72 8.99 -9.14 10.82
CA ALA A 72 9.98 -10.21 10.88
C ALA A 72 11.44 -9.71 10.92
N HIS A 73 11.69 -8.46 10.52
CA HIS A 73 13.05 -7.98 10.26
C HIS A 73 13.39 -6.61 10.88
N PRO A 74 13.11 -6.33 12.16
CA PRO A 74 13.24 -5.00 12.77
C PRO A 74 14.64 -4.35 12.65
N GLY A 75 15.70 -5.13 12.42
CA GLY A 75 17.07 -4.65 12.19
C GLY A 75 17.49 -4.53 10.72
N PHE A 76 16.54 -4.59 9.78
CA PHE A 76 16.83 -4.48 8.36
C PHE A 76 17.38 -3.10 8.01
N ILE A 77 18.37 -3.06 7.11
CA ILE A 77 19.10 -1.82 6.80
C ILE A 77 18.24 -0.76 6.09
N LEU A 78 17.16 -1.16 5.40
CA LEU A 78 16.16 -0.27 4.78
C LEU A 78 14.80 -0.39 5.47
N MET A 79 14.81 -0.50 6.80
CA MET A 79 13.58 -0.66 7.59
C MET A 79 12.66 0.57 7.48
N GLU A 80 13.22 1.76 7.40
CA GLU A 80 12.44 2.99 7.26
C GLU A 80 11.66 2.99 5.94
N GLU A 81 12.30 2.66 4.83
CA GLU A 81 11.67 2.58 3.51
C GLU A 81 10.61 1.46 3.45
N ALA A 82 10.88 0.30 4.04
CA ALA A 82 9.91 -0.78 4.13
C ALA A 82 8.69 -0.37 4.97
N SER A 83 8.90 0.34 6.09
CA SER A 83 7.84 0.83 6.97
C SER A 83 7.00 1.92 6.31
N LEU A 84 7.64 2.85 5.60
CA LEU A 84 6.95 3.87 4.81
C LEU A 84 6.12 3.23 3.70
N THR A 85 6.65 2.20 3.03
CA THR A 85 5.91 1.46 2.00
C THR A 85 4.69 0.73 2.58
N TYR A 86 4.84 0.08 3.74
CA TYR A 86 3.71 -0.51 4.48
C TYR A 86 2.64 0.53 4.79
N SER A 87 3.02 1.65 5.44
CA SER A 87 2.11 2.73 5.78
C SER A 87 1.42 3.34 4.56
N TYR A 88 2.13 3.45 3.43
CA TYR A 88 1.58 3.96 2.19
C TYR A 88 0.50 3.04 1.64
N TYR A 89 0.72 1.72 1.64
CA TYR A 89 -0.31 0.76 1.25
C TYR A 89 -1.54 0.78 2.19
N VAL A 90 -1.34 1.01 3.50
CA VAL A 90 -2.46 1.21 4.43
C VAL A 90 -3.28 2.42 3.98
N LEU A 91 -2.63 3.57 3.77
CA LEU A 91 -3.29 4.80 3.37
C LEU A 91 -4.02 4.64 2.03
N VAL A 92 -3.35 4.12 1.00
CA VAL A 92 -3.94 3.86 -0.33
C VAL A 92 -5.19 3.00 -0.22
N LEU A 93 -5.19 1.97 0.63
CA LEU A 93 -6.39 1.18 0.82
C LEU A 93 -7.48 1.95 1.56
N LEU A 94 -7.16 2.76 2.57
CA LEU A 94 -8.15 3.56 3.30
C LEU A 94 -8.86 4.60 2.41
N ILE A 95 -8.11 5.29 1.54
CA ILE A 95 -8.63 6.46 0.79
C ILE A 95 -8.72 6.28 -0.73
N GLY A 96 -8.05 5.28 -1.29
CA GLY A 96 -7.88 5.13 -2.74
C GLY A 96 -6.82 6.08 -3.31
N MET A 97 -7.01 6.44 -4.57
CA MET A 97 -6.19 7.44 -5.28
C MET A 97 -7.11 8.49 -5.92
N ASP A 98 -6.59 9.62 -6.38
CA ASP A 98 -7.39 10.74 -6.91
C ASP A 98 -8.38 10.33 -8.02
N ASN A 99 -7.96 9.55 -9.01
CA ASN A 99 -8.83 9.11 -10.10
C ASN A 99 -9.59 7.81 -9.78
N SER A 100 -9.40 7.26 -8.58
CA SER A 100 -10.03 6.01 -8.12
C SER A 100 -10.23 6.03 -6.59
N PRO A 101 -10.99 7.01 -6.07
CA PRO A 101 -11.12 7.22 -4.63
C PRO A 101 -11.95 6.12 -3.98
N ALA A 102 -11.70 5.89 -2.68
CA ALA A 102 -12.51 4.98 -1.87
C ALA A 102 -13.95 5.45 -1.71
N PHE A 103 -14.17 6.77 -1.67
CA PHE A 103 -15.48 7.38 -1.54
C PHE A 103 -15.95 7.98 -2.87
N ASP A 104 -17.24 7.86 -3.15
CA ASP A 104 -17.86 8.49 -4.30
C ASP A 104 -17.90 10.01 -4.16
N TYR A 105 -17.47 10.75 -5.17
CA TYR A 105 -17.41 12.22 -5.10
C TYR A 105 -18.78 12.90 -4.96
N GLN A 106 -19.84 12.30 -5.49
CA GLN A 106 -21.16 12.94 -5.52
C GLN A 106 -21.90 12.78 -4.20
N ASN A 107 -21.80 11.59 -3.62
CA ASN A 107 -22.62 11.22 -2.46
C ASN A 107 -21.80 10.82 -1.23
N GLN A 108 -20.46 10.87 -1.31
CA GLN A 108 -19.53 10.56 -0.23
C GLN A 108 -19.71 9.15 0.36
N THR A 109 -20.27 8.21 -0.40
CA THR A 109 -20.44 6.83 0.06
C THR A 109 -19.21 6.02 -0.28
N LEU A 110 -18.77 5.18 0.65
CA LEU A 110 -17.72 4.19 0.42
C LEU A 110 -18.13 3.27 -0.72
N ARG A 111 -17.26 3.14 -1.71
CA ARG A 111 -17.46 2.24 -2.85
C ARG A 111 -17.40 0.78 -2.40
N LYS A 112 -18.25 -0.04 -3.03
CA LYS A 112 -18.40 -1.46 -2.65
C LYS A 112 -17.09 -2.24 -2.72
N ASN A 113 -16.28 -2.03 -3.75
CA ASN A 113 -14.99 -2.72 -3.92
C ASN A 113 -14.00 -2.46 -2.77
N PHE A 114 -13.97 -1.22 -2.23
CA PHE A 114 -13.17 -0.90 -1.05
C PHE A 114 -13.74 -1.55 0.21
N ARG A 115 -15.07 -1.52 0.39
CA ARG A 115 -15.71 -2.26 1.49
C ARG A 115 -15.38 -3.77 1.44
N ASP A 116 -15.42 -4.36 0.25
CA ASP A 116 -15.13 -5.78 0.03
C ASP A 116 -13.67 -6.10 0.37
N VAL A 117 -12.71 -5.26 -0.03
CA VAL A 117 -11.28 -5.50 0.27
C VAL A 117 -10.98 -5.35 1.76
N TYR A 118 -11.62 -4.41 2.47
CA TYR A 118 -11.42 -4.30 3.93
C TYR A 118 -11.90 -5.57 4.64
N GLN A 119 -13.05 -6.10 4.23
CA GLN A 119 -13.57 -7.36 4.77
C GLN A 119 -12.68 -8.55 4.40
N LEU A 120 -12.11 -8.56 3.19
CA LEU A 120 -11.14 -9.56 2.77
C LEU A 120 -9.92 -9.56 3.67
N VAL A 121 -9.33 -8.40 3.98
CA VAL A 121 -8.15 -8.32 4.85
C VAL A 121 -8.46 -8.85 6.25
N VAL A 122 -9.57 -8.40 6.85
CA VAL A 122 -10.02 -8.83 8.18
C VAL A 122 -10.26 -10.34 8.25
N SER A 123 -10.86 -10.92 7.21
CA SER A 123 -11.20 -12.35 7.19
C SER A 123 -10.02 -13.26 6.85
N LYS A 124 -9.15 -12.84 5.92
CA LYS A 124 -8.05 -13.66 5.39
C LYS A 124 -6.81 -13.61 6.27
N TYR A 125 -6.59 -12.51 6.99
CA TYR A 125 -5.43 -12.30 7.84
C TYR A 125 -5.84 -11.96 9.28
N PRO A 126 -6.63 -12.83 9.95
CA PRO A 126 -7.01 -12.58 11.33
C PRO A 126 -5.77 -12.48 12.22
N GLY A 127 -5.69 -11.44 13.04
CA GLY A 127 -4.57 -11.20 13.96
C GLY A 127 -3.41 -10.36 13.40
N SER A 128 -3.47 -9.98 12.12
CA SER A 128 -2.55 -9.01 11.52
C SER A 128 -2.84 -7.58 12.00
N SER A 129 -1.83 -6.72 12.03
CA SER A 129 -1.98 -5.31 12.40
C SER A 129 -2.91 -4.57 11.42
N SER A 130 -2.76 -4.81 10.12
CA SER A 130 -3.67 -4.30 9.09
C SER A 130 -5.11 -4.77 9.31
N ALA A 131 -5.32 -6.04 9.67
CA ALA A 131 -6.66 -6.54 9.95
C ALA A 131 -7.32 -5.82 11.13
N ALA A 132 -6.57 -5.47 12.18
CA ALA A 132 -7.09 -4.66 13.29
C ALA A 132 -7.51 -3.26 12.82
N ILE A 133 -6.66 -2.59 12.02
CA ILE A 133 -6.96 -1.27 11.44
C ILE A 133 -8.26 -1.32 10.62
N PHE A 134 -8.38 -2.26 9.68
CA PHE A 134 -9.58 -2.36 8.84
C PHE A 134 -10.81 -2.82 9.63
N GLN A 135 -10.65 -3.58 10.71
CA GLN A 135 -11.76 -3.97 11.57
C GLN A 135 -12.33 -2.74 12.30
N GLU A 136 -11.49 -1.87 12.84
CA GLU A 136 -11.91 -0.61 13.46
C GLU A 136 -12.54 0.33 12.43
N TYR A 137 -11.90 0.46 11.27
CA TYR A 137 -12.42 1.30 10.19
C TYR A 137 -13.79 0.83 9.70
N LEU A 138 -13.98 -0.49 9.52
CA LEU A 138 -15.28 -1.05 9.14
C LEU A 138 -16.37 -0.82 10.19
N LYS A 139 -16.02 -0.82 11.49
CA LYS A 139 -16.99 -0.49 12.57
C LYS A 139 -17.43 0.96 12.45
N LEU A 140 -16.47 1.89 12.31
CA LEU A 140 -16.73 3.32 12.14
C LEU A 140 -17.59 3.60 10.89
N LEU A 141 -17.21 3.03 9.75
CA LEU A 141 -17.95 3.17 8.49
C LEU A 141 -19.38 2.64 8.60
N ARG A 142 -19.62 1.54 9.33
CA ARG A 142 -20.98 1.03 9.57
C ARG A 142 -21.82 2.02 10.37
N SER A 143 -21.28 2.60 11.45
CA SER A 143 -21.99 3.61 12.23
C SER A 143 -22.26 4.89 11.46
N SER A 144 -21.40 5.23 10.50
CA SER A 144 -21.57 6.39 9.61
C SER A 144 -22.49 6.13 8.41
N GLY A 145 -23.16 4.97 8.33
CA GLY A 145 -23.99 4.62 7.17
C GLY A 145 -23.20 4.52 5.86
N TRP A 146 -21.91 4.15 5.96
CA TRP A 146 -20.93 4.08 4.87
C TRP A 146 -20.58 5.43 4.24
N LYS A 147 -20.86 6.55 4.92
CA LYS A 147 -20.51 7.88 4.47
C LYS A 147 -19.14 8.31 4.98
N GLN A 148 -18.45 9.11 4.17
CA GLN A 148 -17.34 9.92 4.64
C GLN A 148 -17.89 11.01 5.59
N THR A 149 -17.43 10.99 6.83
CA THR A 149 -17.79 11.95 7.87
C THR A 149 -16.51 12.50 8.49
N GLU A 150 -16.63 13.55 9.29
CA GLU A 150 -15.49 14.12 10.02
C GLU A 150 -14.76 13.06 10.87
N GLN A 151 -15.48 12.16 11.55
CA GLN A 151 -14.83 11.08 12.32
C GLN A 151 -14.08 10.08 11.42
N VAL A 152 -14.58 9.82 10.20
CA VAL A 152 -13.90 8.96 9.21
C VAL A 152 -12.62 9.64 8.74
N ASP A 153 -12.66 10.95 8.50
CA ASP A 153 -11.48 11.73 8.11
C ASP A 153 -10.46 11.81 9.25
N GLU A 154 -10.90 12.00 10.50
CA GLU A 154 -10.04 11.95 11.68
C GLU A 154 -9.37 10.59 11.87
N PHE A 155 -10.08 9.50 11.62
CA PHE A 155 -9.49 8.15 11.63
C PHE A 155 -8.36 8.05 10.59
N VAL A 156 -8.63 8.48 9.35
CA VAL A 156 -7.65 8.44 8.26
C VAL A 156 -6.42 9.31 8.55
N ARG A 157 -6.58 10.48 9.18
CA ARG A 157 -5.47 11.39 9.52
C ARG A 157 -4.40 10.75 10.41
N GLN A 158 -4.75 9.72 11.17
CA GLN A 158 -3.79 8.97 11.99
C GLN A 158 -2.76 8.19 11.15
N PHE A 159 -3.08 7.94 9.87
CA PHE A 159 -2.27 7.20 8.91
C PHE A 159 -1.69 8.12 7.82
N ALA A 160 -1.93 9.43 7.89
CA ALA A 160 -1.34 10.38 6.97
C ALA A 160 0.18 10.41 7.17
N ILE A 161 0.93 10.16 6.09
CA ILE A 161 2.38 10.27 6.07
C ILE A 161 2.69 11.75 5.81
N LEU A 162 3.24 12.45 6.81
CA LEU A 162 3.61 13.87 6.75
C LEU A 162 4.83 14.11 5.86
#